data_AF-A0A822CR21-F1
#
_entry.id   AF-A0A822CR21-F1
#
_cell.length_a   1.000
_cell.length_b   1.000
_cell.length_c   1.000
_cell.angle_alpha   90.00
_cell.angle_beta   90.00
_cell.angle_gamma   90.00
#
_symmetry.space_group_name_H-M   'P 1'
#
loop_
_entity.id
_entity.type
_entity.pdbx_description
1 polymer ?
#
loop_
_entity_poly.entity_id
_entity_poly.type
_entity_poly.pdbx_seq_one_letter_code
_entity_poly.pdbx_strand_id
1 'polypeptide(L)'
;VLIICQTIRDANDVQSYLSSQHSNIKLYLRSDDHTKPEEVHPGDVIVAINLAGRGTDLKILTSPVDHGGLHVIVTFMPNNARVEQQAFG
;
A
#
# COMPACT_ATOMS: atom_id res chain seq x y z
N VAL A 1 6.33 -0.26 -3.91
CA VAL A 1 6.23 0.46 -2.61
C VAL A 1 4.79 0.40 -2.15
N LEU A 2 4.55 0.16 -0.86
CA LEU A 2 3.22 0.22 -0.23
C LEU A 2 3.18 1.41 0.75
N ILE A 3 2.19 2.29 0.60
CA ILE A 3 1.97 3.46 1.45
C ILE A 3 0.64 3.25 2.19
N ILE A 4 0.69 3.19 3.52
CA ILE A 4 -0.45 2.96 4.39
C ILE A 4 -0.87 4.26 5.05
N CYS A 5 -2.10 4.67 4.77
CA CYS A 5 -2.73 5.89 5.26
C CYS A 5 -3.76 5.60 6.36
N GLN A 6 -3.99 6.59 7.22
CA GLN A 6 -4.95 6.48 8.30
C GLN A 6 -6.39 6.55 7.79
N THR A 7 -6.68 7.50 6.89
CA THR A 7 -8.02 7.75 6.37
C THR A 7 -8.07 7.63 4.84
N ILE A 8 -9.30 7.47 4.33
CA ILE A 8 -9.56 7.49 2.89
C ILE A 8 -9.17 8.84 2.28
N ARG A 9 -9.33 9.94 3.03
CA ARG A 9 -8.95 11.28 2.56
C ARG A 9 -7.45 11.35 2.32
N ASP A 10 -6.66 10.96 3.31
CA ASP A 10 -5.19 10.98 3.21
C ASP A 10 -4.70 10.13 2.02
N ALA A 11 -5.31 8.96 1.83
CA ALA A 11 -4.98 8.08 0.70
C ALA A 11 -5.27 8.74 -0.67
N ASN A 12 -6.40 9.44 -0.81
CA ASN A 12 -6.73 10.18 -2.03
C ASN A 12 -5.79 11.37 -2.26
N ASP A 13 -5.42 12.09 -1.20
CA ASP A 13 -4.52 13.23 -1.28
C ASP A 13 -3.11 12.78 -1.72
N VAL A 14 -2.60 11.69 -1.12
CA VAL A 14 -1.32 11.08 -1.51
C VAL A 14 -1.37 10.58 -2.95
N GLN A 15 -2.42 9.89 -3.35
CA GLN A 15 -2.56 9.40 -4.72
C GLN A 15 -2.61 10.54 -5.73
N SER A 16 -3.36 11.61 -5.43
CA SER A 16 -3.47 12.77 -6.32
C SER A 16 -2.13 13.47 -6.49
N TYR A 17 -1.40 13.66 -5.38
CA TYR A 17 -0.06 14.22 -5.40
C TYR A 17 0.91 13.40 -6.24
N LEU A 18 0.96 12.09 -6.00
CA LEU A 18 1.87 11.19 -6.71
C LEU A 18 1.50 11.02 -8.19
N SER A 19 0.21 11.07 -8.54
CA SER A 19 -0.26 10.89 -9.93
C SER A 19 0.22 12.01 -10.86
N SER A 20 0.61 13.16 -10.30
CA SER A 20 1.26 14.22 -11.07
C SER A 20 2.71 13.89 -11.47
N GLN A 21 3.35 12.95 -10.79
CA GLN A 21 4.78 12.62 -10.95
C GLN A 21 5.02 11.18 -11.43
N HIS A 22 4.08 10.27 -11.21
CA HIS A 22 4.21 8.85 -11.53
C HIS A 22 2.91 8.31 -12.15
N SER A 23 3.05 7.42 -13.14
CA SER A 23 1.93 6.87 -13.91
C SER A 23 1.34 5.57 -13.34
N ASN A 24 2.02 4.92 -12.40
CA ASN A 24 1.67 3.57 -11.95
C ASN A 24 1.35 3.52 -10.44
N ILE A 25 0.28 4.23 -10.07
CA ILE A 25 -0.21 4.31 -8.69
C ILE A 25 -1.56 3.61 -8.60
N LYS A 26 -1.64 2.62 -7.71
CA LYS A 26 -2.85 1.86 -7.42
C LYS A 26 -3.40 2.33 -6.08
N LEU A 27 -4.68 2.67 -6.04
CA LEU A 27 -5.37 3.10 -4.81
C LEU A 27 -6.26 1.97 -4.30
N TYR A 28 -6.15 1.67 -3.00
CA TYR A 28 -6.84 0.54 -2.39
C TYR A 28 -7.51 0.94 -1.08
N LEU A 29 -8.81 1.23 -1.15
CA LEU A 29 -9.57 1.85 -0.06
C LEU A 29 -10.50 0.89 0.68
N ARG A 30 -10.75 -0.31 0.16
CA ARG A 30 -11.70 -1.26 0.75
C ARG A 30 -11.22 -2.69 0.63
N SER A 31 -11.64 -3.51 1.59
CA SER A 31 -11.30 -4.94 1.65
C SER A 31 -12.09 -5.80 0.66
N ASP A 32 -13.23 -5.31 0.16
CA ASP A 32 -14.09 -5.96 -0.85
C ASP A 32 -13.80 -5.48 -2.27
N ASP A 33 -12.77 -4.65 -2.44
CA ASP A 33 -12.46 -4.05 -3.72
C ASP A 33 -11.83 -5.09 -4.66
N HIS A 34 -12.56 -5.46 -5.70
CA HIS A 34 -12.10 -6.34 -6.78
C HIS A 34 -10.95 -5.72 -7.61
N THR A 35 -10.59 -4.46 -7.35
CA THR A 35 -9.38 -3.82 -7.88
C THR A 35 -8.11 -4.17 -7.10
N LYS A 36 -8.17 -5.20 -6.24
CA LYS A 36 -6.98 -5.79 -5.61
C LYS A 36 -5.90 -6.01 -6.69
N PRO A 37 -4.66 -5.52 -6.48
CA PRO A 37 -3.55 -5.94 -7.32
C PRO A 37 -3.30 -7.43 -7.09
N GLU A 38 -3.68 -8.27 -8.06
CA GLU A 38 -3.31 -9.69 -8.08
C GLU A 38 -1.78 -9.85 -8.14
N GLU A 39 -1.12 -8.87 -8.75
CA GLU A 39 0.30 -8.83 -9.03
C GLU A 39 0.86 -7.41 -8.74
N VAL A 40 1.98 -7.38 -8.01
CA VAL A 40 2.76 -6.16 -7.75
C VAL A 40 4.08 -6.27 -8.50
N HIS A 41 4.36 -5.30 -9.38
CA HIS A 41 5.58 -5.26 -10.18
C HIS A 41 6.58 -4.23 -9.64
N PRO A 42 7.87 -4.33 -10.00
CA PRO A 42 8.85 -3.30 -9.72
C PRO A 42 8.40 -1.95 -10.29
N GLY A 43 8.49 -0.91 -9.46
CA GLY A 43 8.02 0.44 -9.82
C GLY A 43 6.55 0.71 -9.49
N ASP A 44 5.75 -0.30 -9.10
CA ASP A 44 4.39 -0.08 -8.61
C ASP A 44 4.40 0.69 -7.28
N VAL A 45 3.52 1.70 -7.19
CA VAL A 45 3.18 2.35 -5.92
C VAL A 45 1.75 2.01 -5.56
N ILE A 46 1.56 1.44 -4.38
CA ILE A 46 0.25 1.10 -3.84
C ILE A 46 -0.03 2.05 -2.69
N VAL A 47 -1.15 2.77 -2.75
CA VAL A 47 -1.65 3.60 -1.65
C VAL A 47 -2.87 2.91 -1.05
N ALA A 48 -2.82 2.58 0.23
CA ALA A 48 -3.86 1.85 0.91
C ALA A 48 -4.26 2.52 2.22
N ILE A 49 -5.44 2.20 2.75
CA ILE A 49 -5.78 2.49 4.14
C ILE A 49 -5.47 1.30 5.03
N ASN A 50 -5.19 1.53 6.31
CA ASN A 50 -4.84 0.49 7.29
C ASN A 50 -5.82 -0.72 7.36
N LEU A 51 -7.10 -0.51 7.03
CA LEU A 51 -8.10 -1.59 7.03
C LEU A 51 -8.21 -2.34 5.69
N ALA A 52 -7.73 -1.75 4.61
CA ALA A 52 -7.80 -2.36 3.29
C ALA A 52 -6.73 -3.45 3.16
N GLY A 53 -7.12 -4.63 2.68
CA GLY A 53 -6.16 -5.72 2.39
C GLY A 53 -5.74 -6.56 3.58
N ARG A 54 -6.34 -6.35 4.74
CA ARG A 54 -6.16 -7.25 5.88
C ARG A 54 -6.53 -8.68 5.49
N GLY A 55 -5.62 -9.62 5.72
CA GLY A 55 -5.82 -11.04 5.38
C GLY A 55 -5.67 -11.34 3.89
N THR A 56 -5.05 -10.43 3.13
CA THR A 56 -4.83 -10.56 1.69
C THR A 56 -3.35 -10.61 1.38
N ASP A 57 -2.91 -11.70 0.76
CA ASP A 57 -1.52 -11.79 0.28
C ASP A 57 -1.34 -10.95 -0.99
N LEU A 58 -0.34 -10.08 -0.97
CA LEU A 58 0.17 -9.35 -2.14
C LEU A 58 1.29 -10.19 -2.78
N LYS A 59 1.03 -10.73 -3.97
CA LYS A 59 2.04 -11.47 -4.72
C LYS A 59 2.93 -10.48 -5.47
N ILE A 60 4.20 -10.43 -5.08
CA ILE A 60 5.23 -9.64 -5.77
C ILE A 60 5.80 -10.51 -6.89
N LEU A 61 5.61 -10.10 -8.13
CA LEU A 61 6.03 -10.86 -9.31
C LEU A 61 7.28 -10.26 -9.92
N THR A 62 8.40 -10.83 -9.46
CA THR A 62 9.81 -10.76 -9.92
C THR A 62 10.65 -11.06 -8.68
N SER A 63 11.86 -11.62 -8.82
CA SER A 63 12.80 -11.88 -7.72
C SER A 63 12.90 -10.64 -6.82
N PRO A 64 12.17 -10.56 -5.68
CA PRO A 64 12.18 -9.38 -4.83
C PRO A 64 13.51 -9.27 -4.09
N VAL A 65 14.25 -10.39 -4.06
CA VAL A 65 15.51 -10.59 -3.34
C VAL A 65 16.60 -9.67 -3.84
N ASP A 66 16.63 -9.37 -5.13
CA ASP A 66 17.67 -8.51 -5.71
C ASP A 66 17.45 -7.00 -5.41
N HIS A 67 16.24 -6.63 -4.97
CA HIS A 67 15.84 -5.23 -4.75
C HIS A 67 15.37 -4.93 -3.31
N GLY A 68 15.49 -5.88 -2.38
CA GLY A 68 15.15 -5.69 -0.96
C GLY A 68 13.68 -5.88 -0.58
N GLY A 69 12.86 -6.44 -1.48
CA GLY A 69 11.45 -6.76 -1.20
C GLY A 69 10.48 -5.57 -1.29
N LEU A 70 9.33 -5.69 -0.62
CA LEU A 70 8.31 -4.64 -0.58
C LEU A 70 8.66 -3.60 0.48
N HIS A 71 8.99 -2.40 0.04
CA HIS A 71 9.13 -1.26 0.96
C HIS A 71 7.75 -0.77 1.42
N VAL A 72 7.54 -0.73 2.74
CA VAL A 72 6.29 -0.27 3.38
C VAL A 72 6.52 1.08 4.08
N ILE A 73 5.64 2.04 3.82
CA ILE A 73 5.63 3.38 4.43
C ILE A 73 4.32 3.55 5.18
N VAL A 74 4.38 3.87 6.47
CA VAL A 74 3.20 4.22 7.28
C VAL A 74 3.20 5.72 7.50
N THR A 75 2.13 6.42 7.07
CA THR A 75 2.09 7.89 7.04
C THR A 75 1.52 8.53 8.31
N PHE A 76 1.17 7.71 9.31
CA PHE A 76 0.58 8.14 10.56
C PHE A 76 1.20 7.39 11.73
N MET A 77 1.12 7.98 12.92
CA MET A 77 1.53 7.30 14.16
C MET A 77 0.35 6.44 14.66
N PRO A 78 0.46 5.10 14.70
CA PRO A 78 -0.62 4.26 15.19
C PRO A 78 -0.80 4.44 16.70
N ASN A 79 -2.04 4.58 17.16
CA ASN A 79 -2.33 4.68 18.60
C ASN A 79 -2.13 3.35 19.37
N ASN A 80 -1.81 2.27 18.66
CA ASN A 80 -1.66 0.93 19.23
C ASN A 80 -0.55 0.18 18.49
N ALA A 81 0.42 -0.35 19.23
CA ALA A 81 1.52 -1.15 18.69
C ALA A 81 1.04 -2.34 17.84
N ARG A 82 -0.13 -2.91 18.13
CA ARG A 82 -0.73 -3.97 17.31
C ARG A 82 -1.03 -3.51 15.89
N VAL A 83 -1.48 -2.26 15.72
CA VAL A 83 -1.79 -1.70 14.40
C VAL A 83 -0.51 -1.43 13.62
N GLU A 84 0.53 -0.95 14.30
CA GLU A 84 1.85 -0.75 13.70
C GLU A 84 2.45 -2.07 13.18
N GLN A 85 2.46 -3.12 14.01
CA GLN A 85 2.99 -4.43 13.64
C GLN A 85 2.24 -5.02 12.44
N GLN A 86 0.91 -4.87 12.39
CA GLN A 86 0.11 -5.35 11.26
C GLN A 86 0.37 -4.57 9.96
N ALA A 87 0.76 -3.30 10.06
CA ALA A 87 1.06 -2.47 8.90
C ALA A 87 2.40 -2.88 8.26
N PHE A 88 3.41 -3.23 9.05
CA PHE A 88 4.71 -3.65 8.54
C PHE A 88 4.75 -5.10 8.02
N GLY A 89 3.87 -5.97 8.53
CA GLY A 89 3.78 -7.38 8.11
C GLY A 89 4.43 -8.32 9.11
#